data_AF-V7HWS7-F1
#
_entry.id   AF-V7HWS7-F1
#
_cell.length_a   1.000
_cell.length_b   1.000
_cell.length_c   1.000
_cell.angle_alpha   90.00
_cell.angle_beta   90.00
_cell.angle_gamma   90.00
#
_symmetry.space_group_name_H-M   'P 1'
#
loop_
_entity.id
_entity.type
_entity.pdbx_description
1 polymer ?
#
loop_
_entity_poly.entity_id
_entity_poly.type
_entity_poly.pdbx_seq_one_letter_code
_entity_poly.pdbx_strand_id
1 'polypeptide(L)'
;MDIIYVKGKNMSKTDLRIVKTQKAIKESFKVLVCQEGITKITVKELAAKAKIHRKTFYLHYANLDALYEEVVQELAQAYYAEIDRLPVGADFTEVNRVFFEFVCQQDKYAEKLLCDPGYRQFADQLFTMTLSHNRQRHNPYQKYRTLEQNIINNFLALTSLNLYRQWVKDGKQLAVEDLIALSGQLFTQGISSLNLV
;
A
#
# COMPACT_ATOMS: atom_id res chain seq x y z
N MET A 1 2.47 -28.95 21.60
CA MET A 1 3.47 -29.80 20.91
C MET A 1 2.90 -30.05 19.53
N ASP A 2 3.42 -29.52 18.43
CA ASP A 2 4.82 -29.22 18.13
C ASP A 2 5.04 -27.90 17.42
N ILE A 3 6.05 -27.19 17.91
CA ILE A 3 6.73 -26.07 17.28
C ILE A 3 7.72 -26.69 16.29
N ILE A 4 7.54 -26.48 15.00
CA ILE A 4 8.62 -26.71 14.03
C ILE A 4 9.03 -25.38 13.43
N TYR A 5 10.01 -24.77 14.11
CA TYR A 5 11.00 -23.88 13.52
C TYR A 5 11.52 -24.50 12.22
N VAL A 6 11.17 -23.95 11.06
CA VAL A 6 11.86 -24.27 9.82
C VAL A 6 13.21 -23.55 9.83
N LYS A 7 14.24 -24.34 10.15
CA LYS A 7 15.66 -24.05 9.99
C LYS A 7 15.96 -23.33 8.66
N GLY A 8 16.89 -22.39 8.72
CA GLY A 8 17.41 -21.62 7.58
C GLY A 8 17.75 -22.52 6.38
N LYS A 9 17.09 -22.23 5.25
CA LYS A 9 17.36 -22.83 3.94
C LYS A 9 18.70 -22.25 3.42
N ASN A 10 19.71 -23.10 3.22
CA ASN A 10 20.95 -22.69 2.56
C ASN A 10 20.63 -22.24 1.12
N MET A 11 20.68 -20.93 0.89
CA MET A 11 20.34 -20.29 -0.37
C MET A 11 21.46 -20.51 -1.39
N SER A 12 21.14 -21.00 -2.59
CA SER A 12 22.17 -21.32 -3.59
C SER A 12 22.87 -20.06 -4.11
N LYS A 13 24.06 -20.22 -4.72
CA LYS A 13 24.80 -19.08 -5.31
C LYS A 13 23.98 -18.37 -6.40
N THR A 14 23.12 -19.10 -7.10
CA THR A 14 22.17 -18.58 -8.09
C THR A 14 21.06 -17.76 -7.42
N ASP A 15 20.48 -18.28 -6.33
CA ASP A 15 19.45 -17.58 -5.56
C ASP A 15 20.00 -16.27 -4.97
N LEU A 16 21.22 -16.30 -4.45
CA LEU A 16 21.90 -15.10 -3.94
C LEU A 16 22.10 -14.03 -5.02
N ARG A 17 22.35 -14.43 -6.27
CA ARG A 17 22.48 -13.49 -7.40
C ARG A 17 21.14 -12.87 -7.76
N ILE A 18 20.07 -13.66 -7.75
CA ILE A 18 18.70 -13.20 -8.02
C ILE A 18 18.30 -12.15 -6.98
N VAL A 19 18.44 -12.47 -5.69
CA VAL A 19 18.08 -11.57 -4.58
C VAL A 19 18.86 -10.27 -4.64
N LYS A 20 20.18 -10.34 -4.87
CA LYS A 20 21.01 -9.13 -5.00
C LYS A 20 20.58 -8.25 -6.19
N THR A 21 20.19 -8.86 -7.30
CA THR A 21 19.77 -8.14 -8.51
C THR A 21 18.41 -7.47 -8.30
N GLN A 22 17.42 -8.19 -7.74
CA GLN A 22 16.11 -7.62 -7.41
C GLN A 22 16.24 -6.46 -6.42
N LYS A 23 17.08 -6.61 -5.38
CA LYS A 23 17.38 -5.54 -4.43
C LYS A 23 17.94 -4.29 -5.14
N ALA A 24 18.94 -4.47 -6.00
CA ALA A 24 19.53 -3.36 -6.77
C ALA A 24 18.50 -2.66 -7.68
N ILE A 25 17.60 -3.42 -8.31
CA ILE A 25 16.49 -2.89 -9.11
C ILE A 25 15.56 -2.05 -8.24
N LYS A 26 15.06 -2.59 -7.13
CA LYS A 26 14.13 -1.89 -6.22
C LYS A 26 14.74 -0.64 -5.59
N GLU A 27 15.99 -0.71 -5.15
CA GLU A 27 16.72 0.47 -4.62
C GLU A 27 16.89 1.56 -5.68
N SER A 28 17.22 1.18 -6.90
CA SER A 28 17.35 2.13 -8.01
C SER A 28 16.01 2.73 -8.42
N PHE A 29 14.95 1.92 -8.44
CA PHE A 29 13.59 2.36 -8.70
C PHE A 29 13.13 3.37 -7.65
N LYS A 30 13.33 3.07 -6.36
CA LYS A 30 13.05 4.00 -5.26
C LYS A 30 13.68 5.37 -5.47
N VAL A 31 14.96 5.39 -5.82
CA VAL A 31 15.67 6.66 -6.06
C VAL A 31 15.08 7.40 -7.27
N LEU A 32 14.80 6.72 -8.38
CA LEU A 32 14.22 7.35 -9.57
C LEU A 32 12.81 7.90 -9.32
N VAL A 33 11.96 7.15 -8.61
CA VAL A 33 10.62 7.61 -8.20
C VAL A 33 10.72 8.90 -7.40
N CYS A 34 11.66 8.97 -6.46
CA CYS A 34 11.89 10.17 -5.65
C CYS A 34 12.38 11.36 -6.48
N GLN A 35 13.24 11.13 -7.48
CA GLN A 35 13.86 12.18 -8.30
C GLN A 35 12.94 12.71 -9.41
N GLU A 36 12.32 11.80 -10.19
CA GLU A 36 11.73 12.15 -11.49
C GLU A 36 10.20 11.94 -11.51
N GLY A 37 9.68 11.07 -10.64
CA GLY A 37 8.28 10.62 -10.65
C GLY A 37 8.12 9.32 -11.43
N ILE A 38 7.11 8.52 -11.08
CA ILE A 38 7.01 7.12 -11.53
C ILE A 38 6.79 7.03 -13.04
N THR A 39 5.93 7.91 -13.56
CA THR A 39 5.53 7.95 -14.98
C THR A 39 6.65 8.30 -15.96
N LYS A 40 7.78 8.83 -15.46
CA LYS A 40 8.93 9.21 -16.31
C LYS A 40 9.99 8.12 -16.40
N ILE A 41 9.92 7.10 -15.55
CA ILE A 41 10.95 6.07 -15.46
C ILE A 41 10.90 5.18 -16.69
N THR A 42 12.06 4.91 -17.28
CA THR A 42 12.20 3.89 -18.32
C THR A 42 13.02 2.69 -17.80
N VAL A 43 12.81 1.52 -18.40
CA VAL A 43 13.65 0.33 -18.13
C VAL A 43 15.14 0.62 -18.44
N LYS A 44 15.41 1.51 -19.40
CA LYS A 44 16.78 1.91 -19.75
C LYS A 44 17.46 2.64 -18.59
N GLU A 45 16.83 3.68 -18.05
CA GLU A 45 17.36 4.46 -16.93
C GLU A 45 17.47 3.61 -15.66
N LEU A 46 16.45 2.81 -15.39
CA LEU A 46 16.44 1.92 -14.24
C LEU A 46 17.57 0.89 -14.30
N ALA A 47 17.76 0.23 -15.45
CA ALA A 47 18.84 -0.73 -15.65
C ALA A 47 20.22 -0.08 -15.52
N ALA A 48 20.41 1.12 -16.09
CA ALA A 48 21.64 1.88 -15.97
C ALA A 48 21.96 2.23 -14.50
N LYS A 49 20.96 2.71 -13.75
CA LYS A 49 21.12 3.08 -12.34
C LYS A 49 21.39 1.88 -11.44
N ALA A 50 20.72 0.76 -11.71
CA ALA A 50 20.96 -0.52 -11.02
C ALA A 50 22.26 -1.21 -11.44
N LYS A 51 23.01 -0.66 -12.42
CA LYS A 51 24.24 -1.23 -12.98
C LYS A 51 24.05 -2.65 -13.53
N ILE A 52 22.95 -2.85 -14.26
CA ILE A 52 22.60 -4.12 -14.92
C ILE A 52 22.31 -3.90 -16.41
N HIS A 53 22.35 -4.98 -17.19
CA HIS A 53 21.84 -4.94 -18.56
C HIS A 53 20.31 -4.94 -18.57
N ARG A 54 19.69 -4.30 -19.58
CA ARG A 54 18.23 -4.35 -19.78
C ARG A 54 17.69 -5.78 -19.84
N LYS A 55 18.42 -6.70 -20.50
CA LYS A 55 18.07 -8.12 -20.54
C LYS A 55 17.97 -8.73 -19.14
N THR A 56 18.82 -8.31 -18.21
CA THR A 56 18.78 -8.76 -16.81
C THR A 56 17.54 -8.27 -16.08
N PHE A 57 17.09 -7.03 -16.31
CA PHE A 57 15.81 -6.55 -15.77
C PHE A 57 14.66 -7.46 -16.21
N TYR A 58 14.61 -7.80 -17.50
CA TYR A 58 13.54 -8.65 -18.06
C TYR A 58 13.58 -10.11 -17.61
N LEU A 59 14.65 -10.57 -16.94
CA LEU A 59 14.67 -11.87 -16.26
C LEU A 59 13.90 -11.85 -14.93
N HIS A 60 13.65 -10.66 -14.37
CA HIS A 60 12.94 -10.48 -13.10
C HIS A 60 11.55 -9.88 -13.28
N TYR A 61 11.38 -8.98 -14.26
CA TYR A 61 10.14 -8.22 -14.45
C TYR A 61 9.76 -8.13 -15.93
N ALA A 62 8.50 -8.41 -16.25
CA ALA A 62 8.01 -8.29 -17.63
C ALA A 62 8.04 -6.84 -18.13
N ASN A 63 7.71 -5.89 -17.25
CA ASN A 63 7.68 -4.45 -17.51
C ASN A 63 7.81 -3.67 -16.19
N LEU A 64 7.71 -2.34 -16.24
CA LEU A 64 7.76 -1.49 -15.05
C LEU A 64 6.53 -1.67 -14.15
N ASP A 65 5.37 -1.97 -14.73
CA ASP A 65 4.14 -2.16 -13.97
C ASP A 65 4.22 -3.41 -13.07
N ALA A 66 4.85 -4.49 -13.55
CA ALA A 66 5.12 -5.68 -12.74
C ALA A 66 6.06 -5.39 -11.57
N LEU A 67 7.06 -4.51 -11.75
CA LEU A 67 7.91 -4.06 -10.65
C LEU A 67 7.11 -3.19 -9.67
N TYR A 68 6.28 -2.28 -10.20
CA TYR A 68 5.43 -1.42 -9.39
C TYR A 68 4.44 -2.23 -8.54
N GLU A 69 3.79 -3.23 -9.13
CA GLU A 69 2.87 -4.14 -8.45
C GLU A 69 3.57 -4.84 -7.28
N GLU A 70 4.77 -5.38 -7.49
CA GLU A 70 5.52 -6.03 -6.42
C GLU A 70 5.84 -5.06 -5.26
N VAL A 71 6.31 -3.84 -5.55
CA VAL A 71 6.70 -2.90 -4.47
C VAL A 71 5.50 -2.34 -3.71
N VAL A 72 4.35 -2.14 -4.35
CA VAL A 72 3.13 -1.73 -3.64
C VAL A 72 2.52 -2.92 -2.90
N GLN A 73 2.64 -4.14 -3.41
CA GLN A 73 2.26 -5.35 -2.68
C GLN A 73 3.11 -5.53 -1.41
N GLU A 74 4.41 -5.25 -1.45
CA GLU A 74 5.27 -5.24 -0.25
C GLU A 74 4.79 -4.21 0.78
N LEU A 75 4.39 -3.01 0.33
CA LEU A 75 3.81 -1.98 1.20
C LEU A 75 2.48 -2.43 1.80
N ALA A 76 1.60 -3.04 1.00
CA ALA A 76 0.33 -3.59 1.46
C ALA A 76 0.55 -4.72 2.48
N GLN A 77 1.53 -5.59 2.26
CA GLN A 77 1.87 -6.67 3.20
C GLN A 77 2.36 -6.12 4.55
N ALA A 78 3.15 -5.05 4.53
CA ALA A 78 3.54 -4.35 5.76
C ALA A 78 2.31 -3.77 6.49
N TYR A 79 1.37 -3.19 5.75
CA TYR A 79 0.10 -2.71 6.32
C TYR A 79 -0.76 -3.84 6.88
N TYR A 80 -0.81 -5.02 6.23
CA TYR A 80 -1.54 -6.19 6.75
C TYR A 80 -1.01 -6.62 8.11
N ALA A 81 0.30 -6.57 8.30
CA ALA A 81 0.92 -6.90 9.58
C ALA A 81 0.50 -5.94 10.71
N GLU A 82 0.24 -4.66 10.40
CA GLU A 82 -0.30 -3.70 11.38
C GLU A 82 -1.78 -3.99 11.67
N ILE A 83 -2.59 -4.26 10.64
CA ILE A 83 -4.00 -4.66 10.81
C ILE A 83 -4.14 -5.97 11.60
N ASP A 84 -3.23 -6.92 11.41
CA ASP A 84 -3.26 -8.20 12.10
C ASP A 84 -3.01 -8.10 13.62
N ARG A 85 -2.47 -6.97 14.09
CA ARG A 85 -2.29 -6.65 15.52
C ARG A 85 -3.57 -6.13 16.17
N LEU A 86 -4.55 -5.67 15.38
CA LEU A 86 -5.83 -5.23 15.93
C LEU A 86 -6.61 -6.41 16.51
N PRO A 87 -7.41 -6.17 17.58
CA PRO A 87 -8.36 -7.15 18.07
C PRO A 87 -9.30 -7.61 16.96
N VAL A 88 -9.66 -8.90 16.98
CA VAL A 88 -10.66 -9.43 16.04
C VAL A 88 -11.99 -8.72 16.30
N GLY A 89 -12.58 -8.15 15.23
CA GLY A 89 -13.82 -7.39 15.34
C GLY A 89 -13.64 -5.92 15.73
N ALA A 90 -12.40 -5.39 15.70
CA ALA A 90 -12.17 -3.94 15.75
C ALA A 90 -13.06 -3.22 14.73
N ASP A 91 -13.66 -2.11 15.15
CA ASP A 91 -14.48 -1.31 14.25
C ASP A 91 -13.65 -0.64 13.16
N PHE A 92 -14.34 -0.11 12.16
CA PHE A 92 -13.66 0.51 11.04
C PHE A 92 -12.92 1.82 11.41
N THR A 93 -13.32 2.50 12.49
CA THR A 93 -12.63 3.72 12.92
C THR A 93 -11.21 3.43 13.40
N GLU A 94 -11.02 2.30 14.09
CA GLU A 94 -9.69 1.82 14.49
C GLU A 94 -8.86 1.36 13.29
N VAL A 95 -9.49 0.66 12.32
CA VAL A 95 -8.81 0.30 11.06
C VAL A 95 -8.36 1.55 10.29
N ASN A 96 -9.22 2.57 10.21
CA ASN A 96 -8.92 3.84 9.56
C ASN A 96 -7.81 4.61 10.28
N ARG A 97 -7.78 4.60 11.62
CA ARG A 97 -6.66 5.15 12.40
C ARG A 97 -5.34 4.47 12.05
N VAL A 98 -5.30 3.14 12.08
CA VAL A 98 -4.09 2.36 11.74
C VAL A 98 -3.64 2.64 10.31
N PHE A 99 -4.57 2.81 9.37
CA PHE A 99 -4.23 3.23 8.00
C PHE A 99 -3.43 4.54 7.99
N PHE A 100 -3.94 5.59 8.64
CA PHE A 100 -3.27 6.90 8.67
C PHE A 100 -1.94 6.86 9.41
N GLU A 101 -1.88 6.20 10.56
CA GLU A 101 -0.63 6.01 11.32
C GLU A 101 0.42 5.28 10.48
N PHE A 102 0.02 4.20 9.79
CA PHE A 102 0.89 3.42 8.93
C PHE A 102 1.46 4.27 7.79
N VAL A 103 0.61 4.93 7.00
CA VAL A 103 1.06 5.70 5.82
C VAL A 103 1.88 6.94 6.21
N CYS A 104 1.58 7.57 7.34
CA CYS A 104 2.32 8.75 7.81
C CYS A 104 3.72 8.43 8.35
N GLN A 105 3.96 7.18 8.77
CA GLN A 105 5.29 6.71 9.16
C GLN A 105 6.17 6.29 7.98
N GLN A 106 5.59 6.17 6.77
CA GLN A 106 6.36 5.80 5.59
C GLN A 106 7.16 6.98 5.03
N ASP A 107 8.20 6.64 4.28
CA ASP A 107 9.04 7.63 3.63
C ASP A 107 8.38 8.24 2.37
N LYS A 108 9.05 9.26 1.82
CA LYS A 108 8.62 9.95 0.60
C LYS A 108 8.45 9.02 -0.61
N TYR A 109 9.13 7.87 -0.63
CA TYR A 109 8.97 6.91 -1.72
C TYR A 109 7.60 6.25 -1.67
N ALA A 110 7.19 5.75 -0.50
CA ALA A 110 5.85 5.19 -0.32
C ALA A 110 4.76 6.24 -0.58
N GLU A 111 4.93 7.48 -0.10
CA GLU A 111 4.00 8.56 -0.41
C GLU A 111 3.81 8.76 -1.92
N LYS A 112 4.90 8.76 -2.69
CA LYS A 112 4.83 8.88 -4.15
C LYS A 112 4.15 7.68 -4.81
N LEU A 113 4.41 6.46 -4.35
CA LEU A 113 3.69 5.27 -4.84
C LEU A 113 2.18 5.43 -4.66
N LEU A 114 1.73 5.93 -3.51
CA LEU A 114 0.30 6.04 -3.22
C LEU A 114 -0.38 7.22 -3.90
N CYS A 115 0.34 8.32 -4.13
CA CYS A 115 -0.25 9.60 -4.55
C CYS A 115 -0.03 9.95 -6.02
N ASP A 116 0.86 9.26 -6.76
CA ASP A 116 1.12 9.57 -8.17
C ASP A 116 -0.13 9.29 -9.03
N PRO A 117 -0.66 10.28 -9.77
CA PRO A 117 -1.86 10.10 -10.59
C PRO A 117 -1.71 9.01 -11.66
N GLY A 118 -0.52 8.80 -12.20
CA GLY A 118 -0.28 7.84 -13.28
C GLY A 118 -0.36 6.37 -12.83
N TYR A 119 -0.20 6.12 -11.53
CA TYR A 119 -0.25 4.77 -10.95
C TYR A 119 -1.40 4.59 -9.94
N ARG A 120 -2.32 5.56 -9.90
CA ARG A 120 -3.47 5.58 -8.98
C ARG A 120 -4.29 4.30 -9.04
N GLN A 121 -4.63 3.82 -10.24
CA GLN A 121 -5.46 2.62 -10.40
C GLN A 121 -4.83 1.38 -9.75
N PHE A 122 -3.50 1.21 -9.89
CA PHE A 122 -2.79 0.09 -9.29
C PHE A 122 -2.78 0.18 -7.75
N ALA A 123 -2.52 1.39 -7.20
CA ALA A 123 -2.60 1.60 -5.76
C ALA A 123 -4.03 1.34 -5.22
N ASP A 124 -5.06 1.77 -5.93
CA ASP A 124 -6.47 1.56 -5.55
C ASP A 124 -6.84 0.07 -5.51
N GLN A 125 -6.36 -0.71 -6.48
CA GLN A 125 -6.57 -2.16 -6.51
C GLN A 125 -5.97 -2.85 -5.29
N LEU A 126 -4.72 -2.53 -4.93
CA LEU A 126 -4.04 -3.14 -3.78
C LEU A 126 -4.65 -2.73 -2.44
N PHE A 127 -5.10 -1.49 -2.30
CA PHE A 127 -5.83 -1.06 -1.10
C PHE A 127 -7.20 -1.72 -0.95
N THR A 128 -7.90 -1.96 -2.07
CA THR A 128 -9.17 -2.70 -2.05
C THR A 128 -8.95 -4.16 -1.62
N MET A 129 -7.81 -4.77 -2.01
CA MET A 129 -7.41 -6.10 -1.55
C MET A 129 -7.12 -6.13 -0.05
N THR A 130 -6.63 -5.03 0.53
CA THR A 130 -6.34 -4.95 1.97
C THR A 130 -7.58 -5.14 2.84
N LEU A 131 -8.70 -4.52 2.47
CA LEU A 131 -9.95 -4.75 3.20
C LEU A 131 -10.43 -6.19 3.08
N SER A 132 -10.17 -6.84 1.95
CA SER A 132 -10.50 -8.25 1.76
C SER A 132 -9.69 -9.15 2.71
N HIS A 133 -8.43 -8.81 3.01
CA HIS A 133 -7.60 -9.50 4.02
C HIS A 133 -8.21 -9.40 5.42
N ASN A 134 -8.60 -8.20 5.88
CA ASN A 134 -9.23 -8.00 7.18
C ASN A 134 -10.51 -8.85 7.36
N ARG A 135 -11.32 -8.99 6.30
CA ARG A 135 -12.58 -9.75 6.35
C ARG A 135 -12.42 -11.26 6.42
N GLN A 136 -11.27 -11.81 6.06
CA GLN A 136 -10.99 -13.24 6.30
C GLN A 136 -10.93 -13.56 7.80
N ARG A 137 -10.56 -12.58 8.63
CA ARG A 137 -10.54 -12.72 10.10
C ARG A 137 -11.94 -12.50 10.69
N HIS A 138 -12.62 -11.43 10.29
CA HIS A 138 -13.98 -11.11 10.73
C HIS A 138 -14.71 -10.27 9.68
N ASN A 139 -15.86 -10.74 9.18
CA ASN A 139 -16.66 -10.00 8.21
C ASN A 139 -17.92 -9.40 8.87
N PRO A 140 -17.90 -8.13 9.29
CA PRO A 140 -19.07 -7.48 9.89
C PRO A 140 -20.22 -7.29 8.88
N TYR A 141 -19.94 -7.40 7.59
CA TYR A 141 -20.87 -7.20 6.49
C TYR A 141 -21.39 -8.52 5.90
N GLN A 142 -21.18 -9.66 6.57
CA GLN A 142 -21.58 -10.99 6.07
C GLN A 142 -23.09 -11.12 5.79
N LYS A 143 -23.93 -10.28 6.39
CA LYS A 143 -25.38 -10.25 6.18
C LYS A 143 -25.77 -9.63 4.83
N TYR A 144 -24.89 -8.86 4.20
CA TYR A 144 -25.12 -8.23 2.90
C TYR A 144 -24.75 -9.17 1.75
N ARG A 145 -25.33 -8.96 0.57
CA ARG A 145 -24.97 -9.71 -0.65
C ARG A 145 -23.54 -9.38 -1.07
N THR A 146 -22.91 -10.26 -1.85
CA THR A 146 -21.54 -10.05 -2.35
C THR A 146 -21.37 -8.70 -3.08
N LEU A 147 -22.34 -8.31 -3.91
CA LEU A 147 -22.28 -7.03 -4.63
C LEU A 147 -22.35 -5.82 -3.69
N GLU A 148 -23.18 -5.88 -2.65
CA GLU A 148 -23.26 -4.82 -1.63
C GLU A 148 -21.98 -4.75 -0.81
N GLN A 149 -21.44 -5.90 -0.44
CA GLN A 149 -20.16 -6.01 0.24
C GLN A 149 -18.99 -5.42 -0.57
N ASN A 150 -19.02 -5.55 -1.90
CA ASN A 150 -18.02 -4.93 -2.79
C ASN A 150 -18.11 -3.40 -2.75
N ILE A 151 -19.33 -2.84 -2.78
CA ILE A 151 -19.56 -1.39 -2.68
C ILE A 151 -19.08 -0.87 -1.32
N ILE A 152 -19.47 -1.53 -0.23
CA ILE A 152 -19.05 -1.17 1.13
C ILE A 152 -17.52 -1.15 1.23
N ASN A 153 -16.85 -2.21 0.78
CA ASN A 153 -15.40 -2.29 0.84
C ASN A 153 -14.72 -1.21 -0.01
N ASN A 154 -15.21 -0.98 -1.22
CA ASN A 154 -14.66 0.03 -2.10
C ASN A 154 -14.76 1.42 -1.44
N PHE A 155 -15.92 1.76 -0.88
CA PHE A 155 -16.14 2.98 -0.13
C PHE A 155 -15.13 3.12 1.02
N LEU A 156 -15.01 2.10 1.87
CA LEU A 156 -14.14 2.16 3.05
C LEU A 156 -12.64 2.29 2.68
N ALA A 157 -12.14 1.48 1.74
CA ALA A 157 -10.72 1.50 1.36
C ALA A 157 -10.37 2.78 0.59
N LEU A 158 -11.13 3.10 -0.46
CA LEU A 158 -10.77 4.20 -1.35
C LEU A 158 -11.04 5.56 -0.71
N THR A 159 -12.02 5.68 0.19
CA THR A 159 -12.23 6.95 0.91
C THR A 159 -11.03 7.27 1.78
N SER A 160 -10.54 6.32 2.58
CA SER A 160 -9.35 6.52 3.44
C SER A 160 -8.13 6.93 2.61
N LEU A 161 -7.86 6.21 1.51
CA LEU A 161 -6.75 6.52 0.61
C LEU A 161 -6.91 7.88 -0.10
N ASN A 162 -8.12 8.25 -0.51
CA ASN A 162 -8.38 9.52 -1.17
C ASN A 162 -8.28 10.70 -0.20
N LEU A 163 -8.71 10.55 1.05
CA LEU A 163 -8.51 11.55 2.10
C LEU A 163 -7.01 11.76 2.37
N TYR A 164 -6.22 10.69 2.44
CA TYR A 164 -4.76 10.78 2.54
C TYR A 164 -4.15 11.53 1.35
N ARG A 165 -4.52 11.18 0.12
CA ARG A 165 -4.04 11.87 -1.09
C ARG A 165 -4.40 13.36 -1.10
N GLN A 166 -5.62 13.70 -0.69
CA GLN A 166 -6.06 15.09 -0.59
C GLN A 166 -5.24 15.84 0.47
N TRP A 167 -5.03 15.24 1.64
CA TRP A 167 -4.20 15.80 2.69
C TRP A 167 -2.74 16.03 2.25
N VAL A 168 -2.14 15.09 1.52
CA VAL A 168 -0.80 15.24 0.92
C VAL A 168 -0.80 16.37 -0.12
N LYS A 169 -1.81 16.43 -0.98
CA LYS A 169 -1.97 17.49 -2.00
C LYS A 169 -2.07 18.88 -1.37
N ASP A 170 -2.72 18.99 -0.22
CA ASP A 170 -2.86 20.23 0.55
C ASP A 170 -1.60 20.56 1.38
N GLY A 171 -0.51 19.80 1.20
CA GLY A 171 0.76 20.04 1.88
C GLY A 171 0.78 19.61 3.34
N LYS A 172 -0.09 18.67 3.73
CA LYS A 172 -0.19 18.11 5.09
C LYS A 172 -0.43 19.17 6.17
N GLN A 173 -1.23 20.19 5.84
CA GLN A 173 -1.48 21.33 6.72
C GLN A 173 -2.37 21.01 7.92
N LEU A 174 -3.32 20.08 7.76
CA LEU A 174 -4.15 19.59 8.86
C LEU A 174 -3.31 18.66 9.74
N ALA A 175 -3.40 18.75 11.07
CA ALA A 175 -2.73 17.78 11.92
C ALA A 175 -3.28 16.36 11.65
N VAL A 176 -2.42 15.36 11.67
CA VAL A 176 -2.83 13.98 11.36
C VAL A 176 -3.92 13.47 12.33
N GLU A 177 -3.88 13.90 13.58
CA GLU A 177 -4.89 13.57 14.59
C GLU A 177 -6.26 14.18 14.27
N ASP A 178 -6.28 15.39 13.74
CA ASP A 178 -7.52 16.04 13.28
C ASP A 178 -8.06 15.36 12.01
N LEU A 179 -7.17 14.92 11.11
CA LEU A 179 -7.56 14.15 9.91
C LEU A 179 -8.17 12.79 10.29
N ILE A 180 -7.58 12.09 11.27
CA ILE A 180 -8.09 10.82 11.78
C ILE A 180 -9.45 11.03 12.45
N ALA A 181 -9.60 12.07 13.28
CA ALA A 181 -10.86 12.40 13.93
C ALA A 181 -11.96 12.74 12.90
N LEU A 182 -11.66 13.62 11.94
CA LEU A 182 -12.59 14.04 10.89
C LEU A 182 -13.03 12.86 10.02
N SER A 183 -12.08 12.04 9.57
CA SER A 183 -12.40 10.85 8.76
C SER A 183 -13.24 9.83 9.54
N GLY A 184 -12.94 9.60 10.82
CA GLY A 184 -13.76 8.75 11.70
C GLY A 184 -15.20 9.23 11.85
N GLN A 185 -15.41 10.54 12.01
CA GLN A 185 -16.75 11.14 12.04
C GLN A 185 -17.49 10.92 10.71
N LEU A 186 -16.82 11.15 9.58
CA LEU A 186 -17.41 10.93 8.25
C LEU A 186 -17.77 9.45 8.01
N PHE A 187 -16.99 8.50 8.50
CA PHE A 187 -17.31 7.08 8.34
C PHE A 187 -18.46 6.61 9.24
N THR A 188 -18.60 7.19 10.43
CA THR A 188 -19.60 6.74 11.42
C THR A 188 -20.96 7.45 11.25
N GLN A 189 -20.93 8.72 10.87
CA GLN A 189 -22.11 9.58 10.83
C GLN A 189 -22.33 10.20 9.44
N GLY A 190 -21.37 10.10 8.52
CA GLY A 190 -21.48 10.75 7.22
C GLY A 190 -21.47 12.28 7.33
N ILE A 191 -22.08 12.94 6.34
CA ILE A 191 -22.11 14.41 6.27
C ILE A 191 -22.92 15.07 7.40
N SER A 192 -23.81 14.34 8.08
CA SER A 192 -24.57 14.91 9.20
C SER A 192 -23.72 15.16 10.45
N SER A 193 -22.49 14.64 10.50
CA SER A 193 -21.51 15.01 11.53
C SER A 193 -20.96 16.42 11.40
N LEU A 194 -21.13 17.06 10.24
CA LEU A 194 -20.54 18.36 9.96
C LEU A 194 -21.46 19.47 10.48
N ASN A 195 -20.87 20.44 11.18
CA ASN A 195 -21.56 21.68 11.53
C ASN A 195 -21.72 22.54 10.27
N LEU A 196 -22.89 22.48 9.64
CA LEU A 196 -23.23 23.31 8.50
C LEU A 196 -23.48 24.75 8.97
N VAL A 197 -22.91 25.71 8.23
CA VAL A 197 -23.13 27.16 8.43
C VAL A 197 -24.42 27.59 7.76
#